data_AF-A0A7J0EI44-F1
#
_entry.id   AF-A0A7J0EI44-F1
#
_cell.length_a   1.000
_cell.length_b   1.000
_cell.length_c   1.000
_cell.angle_alpha   90.00
_cell.angle_beta   90.00
_cell.angle_gamma   90.00
#
_symmetry.space_group_name_H-M   'P 1'
#
loop_
_entity.id
_entity.type
_entity.pdbx_description
1 polymer ?
#
loop_
_entity_poly.entity_id
_entity_poly.type
_entity_poly.pdbx_seq_one_letter_code
_entity_poly.pdbx_strand_id
1 'polypeptide(L)'
;MRHFHTIDLLQPQIEKILRDSRPDCIISDMFFHMTVDIALELGIPRLAFSSSGFFHHSISYAVEHYEPHKNKHFEREPFVIPSLPDQVLISKLQLPHMGQTKTTFPELLGKVKEAEKKSYGMVVNSFHALESAYADYYRKAIGIKARFSTFVLVT
;
A
#
# COMPACT_ATOMS: atom_id res chain seq x y z
N MET A 1 4.18 -18.05 -5.51
CA MET A 1 3.61 -17.15 -4.47
C MET A 1 2.66 -17.92 -3.56
N ARG A 2 3.19 -18.65 -2.57
CA ARG A 2 2.41 -19.52 -1.63
C ARG A 2 2.22 -18.87 -0.25
N HIS A 3 2.74 -17.65 -0.04
CA HIS A 3 2.91 -17.03 1.28
C HIS A 3 1.75 -16.15 1.75
N PHE A 4 0.91 -15.65 0.84
CA PHE A 4 -0.16 -14.71 1.22
C PHE A 4 -1.32 -15.37 1.99
N HIS A 5 -1.58 -16.65 1.73
CA HIS A 5 -2.53 -17.42 2.53
C HIS A 5 -2.06 -17.57 3.98
N THR A 6 -0.74 -17.52 4.22
CA THR A 6 -0.17 -17.60 5.57
C THR A 6 -0.55 -16.39 6.43
N ILE A 7 -0.80 -15.21 5.82
CA ILE A 7 -1.22 -14.02 6.57
C ILE A 7 -2.58 -14.28 7.24
N ASP A 8 -3.54 -14.83 6.49
CA ASP A 8 -4.86 -15.20 7.03
C ASP A 8 -4.73 -16.28 8.12
N LEU A 9 -3.80 -17.22 7.97
CA LEU A 9 -3.55 -18.28 8.96
C LEU A 9 -2.92 -17.77 10.27
N LEU A 10 -2.24 -16.63 10.25
CA LEU A 10 -1.63 -16.00 11.44
C LEU A 10 -2.62 -15.14 12.24
N GLN A 11 -3.81 -14.88 11.70
CA GLN A 11 -4.79 -14.00 12.32
C GLN A 11 -5.10 -14.39 13.78
N PRO A 12 -5.37 -15.66 14.14
CA PRO A 12 -5.71 -16.01 15.53
C PRO A 12 -4.57 -15.68 16.52
N GLN A 13 -3.32 -15.90 16.13
CA GLN A 13 -2.16 -15.63 16.97
C GLN A 13 -1.90 -14.13 17.10
N ILE A 14 -2.03 -13.39 15.99
CA ILE A 14 -1.92 -11.93 15.98
C ILE A 14 -2.99 -11.31 16.88
N GLU A 15 -4.24 -11.74 16.73
CA GLU A 15 -5.35 -11.26 17.55
C GLU A 15 -5.11 -11.50 19.03
N LYS A 16 -4.70 -12.72 19.40
CA LYS A 16 -4.37 -13.06 20.79
C LYS A 16 -3.29 -12.12 21.34
N ILE A 17 -2.18 -11.94 20.63
CA ILE A 17 -1.07 -11.08 21.07
C ILE A 17 -1.53 -9.63 21.24
N LEU A 18 -2.34 -9.10 20.31
CA LEU A 18 -2.84 -7.73 20.38
C LEU A 18 -3.80 -7.53 21.56
N ARG A 19 -4.69 -8.50 21.83
CA ARG A 19 -5.61 -8.43 22.98
C ARG A 19 -4.89 -8.57 24.32
N ASP A 20 -3.91 -9.48 24.40
CA ASP A 20 -3.14 -9.73 25.61
C ASP A 20 -2.21 -8.55 25.96
N SER A 21 -1.64 -7.89 24.94
CA SER A 21 -0.72 -6.76 25.12
C SER A 21 -1.38 -5.42 25.42
N ARG A 22 -2.69 -5.27 25.14
CA ARG A 22 -3.48 -4.04 25.37
C ARG A 22 -2.79 -2.76 24.86
N PRO A 23 -2.44 -2.68 23.57
CA PRO A 23 -1.74 -1.53 23.02
C PRO A 23 -2.66 -0.31 22.92
N ASP A 24 -2.10 0.89 23.03
CA ASP A 24 -2.81 2.15 22.75
C ASP A 24 -2.96 2.43 21.25
N CYS A 25 -2.15 1.78 20.40
CA CYS A 25 -2.16 1.92 18.95
C CYS A 25 -1.53 0.69 18.29
N ILE A 26 -2.03 0.32 17.11
CA ILE A 26 -1.46 -0.75 16.29
C ILE A 26 -0.74 -0.14 15.08
N ILE A 27 0.58 -0.35 14.98
CA ILE A 27 1.32 -0.12 13.74
C ILE A 27 1.65 -1.49 13.15
N SER A 28 1.15 -1.75 11.94
CA SER A 28 1.38 -3.05 11.29
C SER A 28 1.50 -2.88 9.79
N ASP A 29 2.28 -3.76 9.16
CA ASP A 29 2.44 -3.80 7.72
C ASP A 29 1.09 -3.80 6.99
N MET A 30 1.02 -3.10 5.86
CA MET A 30 -0.21 -2.96 5.06
C MET A 30 -0.84 -4.31 4.69
N PHE A 31 -0.05 -5.38 4.53
CA PHE A 31 -0.57 -6.71 4.21
C PHE A 31 -1.25 -7.41 5.39
N PHE A 32 -0.99 -7.02 6.65
CA PHE A 32 -1.74 -7.49 7.83
C PHE A 32 -3.09 -6.78 7.93
N HIS A 33 -3.90 -6.82 6.88
CA HIS A 33 -5.13 -6.04 6.76
C HIS A 33 -6.12 -6.31 7.91
N MET A 34 -6.18 -7.53 8.45
CA MET A 34 -7.08 -7.93 9.54
C MET A 34 -6.85 -7.19 10.86
N THR A 35 -5.67 -6.59 11.08
CA THR A 35 -5.42 -5.86 12.34
C THR A 35 -6.23 -4.56 12.43
N VAL A 36 -6.84 -4.09 11.33
CA VAL A 36 -7.72 -2.91 11.37
C VAL A 36 -9.02 -3.23 12.10
N ASP A 37 -9.60 -4.41 11.86
CA ASP A 37 -10.86 -4.79 12.49
C ASP A 37 -10.63 -5.05 13.99
N ILE A 38 -9.50 -5.65 14.35
CA ILE A 38 -9.08 -5.81 15.77
C ILE A 38 -8.89 -4.45 16.44
N ALA A 39 -8.25 -3.48 15.78
CA ALA A 39 -8.07 -2.14 16.32
C ALA A 39 -9.41 -1.42 16.55
N LEU A 40 -10.34 -1.54 15.60
CA LEU A 40 -11.70 -0.99 15.72
C LEU A 40 -12.47 -1.60 16.88
N GLU A 41 -12.39 -2.92 17.07
CA GLU A 41 -13.04 -3.62 18.20
C GLU A 41 -12.45 -3.22 19.56
N LEU A 42 -11.14 -2.97 19.61
CA LEU A 42 -10.44 -2.48 20.81
C LEU A 42 -10.65 -0.98 21.04
N GLY A 43 -11.20 -0.24 20.08
CA GLY A 43 -11.39 1.21 20.15
C GLY A 43 -10.09 2.01 20.04
N ILE A 44 -9.04 1.45 19.42
CA ILE A 44 -7.71 2.07 19.30
C ILE A 44 -7.36 2.38 17.84
N PRO A 45 -6.50 3.38 17.56
CA PRO A 45 -6.06 3.67 16.19
C PRO A 45 -5.16 2.58 15.62
N ARG A 46 -5.38 2.24 14.34
CA ARG A 46 -4.41 1.52 13.52
C ARG A 46 -3.72 2.46 12.54
N LEU A 47 -2.39 2.40 12.47
CA LEU A 47 -1.59 2.92 11.37
C LEU A 47 -1.09 1.77 10.49
N ALA A 48 -1.40 1.81 9.19
CA ALA A 48 -0.76 0.92 8.22
C ALA A 48 0.70 1.34 8.03
N PHE A 49 1.60 0.39 7.86
CA PHE A 49 3.00 0.65 7.52
C PHE A 49 3.29 0.14 6.12
N SER A 50 3.93 0.97 5.30
CA SER A 50 4.45 0.57 4.01
C SER A 50 5.96 0.80 3.94
N SER A 51 6.69 -0.26 3.60
CA SER A 51 8.12 -0.19 3.30
C SER A 51 8.41 0.47 1.95
N SER A 52 7.43 0.54 1.07
CA SER A 52 7.49 1.23 -0.22
C SER A 52 7.26 2.73 -0.06
N GLY A 53 7.97 3.55 -0.84
CA GLY A 53 7.82 5.01 -0.85
C GLY A 53 6.55 5.52 -1.55
N PHE A 54 6.27 6.81 -1.41
CA PHE A 54 5.14 7.50 -2.05
C PHE A 54 5.18 7.44 -3.58
N PHE A 55 6.37 7.42 -4.20
CA PHE A 55 6.56 7.23 -5.63
C PHE A 55 5.90 5.93 -6.12
N HIS A 56 6.19 4.81 -5.44
CA HIS A 56 5.64 3.50 -5.78
C HIS A 56 4.11 3.49 -5.64
N HIS A 57 3.59 4.03 -4.53
CA HIS A 57 2.15 4.10 -4.31
C HIS A 57 1.43 4.98 -5.33
N SER A 58 2.04 6.11 -5.70
CA SER A 58 1.50 7.04 -6.70
C SER A 58 1.42 6.40 -8.08
N ILE A 59 2.48 5.68 -8.48
CA ILE A 59 2.50 4.89 -9.73
C ILE A 59 1.43 3.81 -9.72
N SER A 60 1.36 3.03 -8.63
CA SER A 60 0.39 1.94 -8.50
C SER A 60 -1.04 2.47 -8.64
N TYR A 61 -1.35 3.59 -7.97
CA TYR A 61 -2.64 4.26 -8.12
C TYR A 61 -2.89 4.75 -9.54
N ALA A 62 -1.96 5.46 -10.16
CA ALA A 62 -2.16 6.02 -11.50
C ALA A 62 -2.32 4.93 -12.57
N VAL A 63 -1.58 3.83 -12.47
CA VAL A 63 -1.69 2.68 -13.38
C VAL A 63 -3.06 2.00 -13.25
N GLU A 64 -3.57 1.87 -12.03
CA GLU A 64 -4.90 1.29 -11.78
C GLU A 64 -6.03 2.23 -12.17
N HIS A 65 -5.90 3.52 -11.88
CA HIS A 65 -6.97 4.50 -12.10
C HIS A 65 -7.12 4.88 -13.57
N TYR A 66 -5.99 5.09 -14.28
CA TYR A 66 -6.01 5.52 -15.69
C TYR A 66 -5.84 4.38 -16.69
N GLU A 67 -5.44 3.19 -16.22
CA GLU A 67 -5.28 1.98 -17.02
C GLU A 67 -4.49 2.11 -18.35
N PRO A 68 -3.39 2.90 -18.41
CA PRO A 68 -2.66 3.15 -19.66
C PRO A 68 -2.10 1.87 -20.30
N HIS A 69 -1.82 0.86 -19.48
CA HIS A 69 -1.34 -0.45 -19.87
C HIS A 69 -2.36 -1.30 -20.66
N LYS A 70 -3.66 -0.94 -20.64
CA LYS A 70 -4.68 -1.63 -21.45
C LYS A 70 -4.65 -1.22 -22.92
N ASN A 71 -3.99 -0.10 -23.25
CA ASN A 71 -3.85 0.32 -24.63
C ASN A 71 -2.96 -0.65 -25.42
N LYS A 72 -3.49 -1.21 -26.51
CA LYS A 72 -2.80 -2.20 -27.36
C LYS A 72 -1.58 -1.63 -28.08
N HIS A 73 -1.54 -0.32 -28.31
CA HIS A 73 -0.38 0.33 -28.95
C HIS A 73 0.92 0.15 -28.16
N PHE A 74 0.84 0.00 -26.84
CA PHE A 74 2.01 -0.09 -25.96
C PHE A 74 2.41 -1.54 -25.61
N GLU A 75 2.04 -2.55 -26.40
CA GLU A 75 2.38 -3.94 -26.07
C GLU A 75 3.89 -4.19 -25.92
N ARG A 76 4.70 -3.51 -26.74
CA ARG A 76 6.17 -3.61 -26.72
C ARG A 76 6.88 -2.28 -26.45
N GLU A 77 6.12 -1.20 -26.38
CA GLU A 77 6.65 0.15 -26.23
C GLU A 77 6.35 0.68 -24.81
N PRO A 78 7.25 1.48 -24.23
CA PRO A 78 6.98 2.17 -22.97
C PRO A 78 5.90 3.24 -23.17
N PHE A 79 5.14 3.52 -22.11
CA PHE A 79 4.14 4.57 -22.07
C PHE A 79 4.35 5.47 -20.85
N VAL A 80 3.89 6.71 -20.95
CA VAL A 80 3.93 7.67 -19.85
C VAL A 80 2.78 7.38 -18.88
N ILE A 81 3.09 7.34 -17.59
CA ILE A 81 2.06 7.24 -16.55
C ILE A 81 1.36 8.61 -16.39
N PRO A 82 0.04 8.70 -16.55
CA PRO A 82 -0.66 9.98 -16.47
C PRO A 82 -0.63 10.61 -15.08
N SER A 83 -0.70 11.94 -15.05
CA SER A 83 -0.99 12.77 -13.86
C SER A 83 0.05 12.73 -12.72
N LEU A 84 1.19 12.07 -12.89
CA LEU A 84 2.28 12.08 -11.91
C LEU A 84 3.00 13.44 -11.88
N PRO A 85 3.72 13.75 -10.77
CA PRO A 85 4.57 14.93 -10.68
C PRO A 85 5.61 15.03 -11.81
N ASP A 86 6.21 13.90 -12.19
CA ASP A 86 7.20 13.80 -13.26
C ASP A 86 6.72 12.88 -14.40
N GLN A 87 7.35 13.03 -15.56
CA GLN A 87 7.14 12.10 -16.68
C GLN A 87 7.83 10.76 -16.38
N VAL A 88 7.03 9.78 -15.94
CA VAL A 88 7.51 8.41 -15.71
C VAL A 88 7.12 7.53 -16.90
N LEU A 89 8.14 7.00 -17.58
CA LEU A 89 8.01 6.03 -18.66
C LEU A 89 8.12 4.61 -18.11
N ILE A 90 7.13 3.76 -18.38
CA ILE A 90 7.13 2.36 -17.97
C ILE A 90 6.67 1.47 -19.12
N SER A 91 7.26 0.28 -19.25
CA SER A 91 6.77 -0.76 -20.17
C SER A 91 5.81 -1.71 -19.46
N LYS A 92 4.93 -2.38 -20.21
CA LYS A 92 3.99 -3.37 -19.65
C LYS A 92 4.70 -4.51 -18.89
N LEU A 93 5.92 -4.86 -19.29
CA LEU A 93 6.73 -5.91 -18.65
C LEU A 93 7.25 -5.51 -17.25
N GLN A 94 7.34 -4.22 -16.96
CA GLN A 94 7.77 -3.71 -15.65
C GLN A 94 6.61 -3.60 -14.65
N LEU A 95 5.36 -3.70 -15.12
CA LEU A 95 4.22 -3.76 -14.23
C LEU A 95 4.13 -5.15 -13.58
N PRO A 96 3.65 -5.24 -12.33
CA PRO A 96 3.18 -6.50 -11.79
C PRO A 96 2.22 -7.13 -12.81
N HIS A 97 2.22 -8.46 -12.98
CA HIS A 97 1.34 -9.14 -13.92
C HIS A 97 -0.14 -8.96 -13.50
N MET A 98 -0.72 -7.80 -13.78
CA MET A 98 -2.04 -7.31 -13.33
C MET A 98 -3.22 -8.04 -14.01
N GLY A 99 -3.04 -9.26 -14.49
CA GLY A 99 -4.12 -9.97 -15.18
C GLY A 99 -3.80 -11.34 -15.80
N GLN A 100 -2.61 -11.91 -15.56
CA GLN A 100 -2.25 -13.21 -16.17
C GLN A 100 -2.20 -14.38 -15.20
N THR A 101 -2.44 -14.17 -13.91
CA THR A 101 -2.29 -15.23 -12.91
C THR A 101 -3.58 -15.49 -12.16
N LYS A 102 -4.01 -16.76 -12.13
CA LYS A 102 -4.96 -17.33 -11.15
C LYS A 102 -4.33 -17.27 -9.74
N THR A 103 -4.15 -16.07 -9.21
CA THR A 103 -3.49 -15.84 -7.92
C THR A 103 -4.44 -15.09 -7.00
N THR A 104 -4.39 -15.36 -5.71
CA THR A 104 -5.14 -14.66 -4.65
C THR A 104 -4.66 -13.22 -4.39
N PHE A 105 -3.70 -12.73 -5.17
CA PHE A 105 -3.06 -11.43 -4.97
C PHE A 105 -3.99 -10.23 -5.22
N PRO A 106 -4.84 -10.19 -6.27
CA PRO A 106 -5.80 -9.11 -6.45
C PRO A 106 -6.84 -9.05 -5.32
N GLU A 107 -7.28 -10.20 -4.81
CA GLU A 107 -8.19 -10.26 -3.66
C GLU A 107 -7.54 -9.69 -2.41
N LEU A 108 -6.29 -10.10 -2.12
CA LEU A 108 -5.50 -9.53 -1.03
C LEU A 108 -5.35 -8.01 -1.19
N LEU A 109 -5.02 -7.52 -2.38
CA LEU A 109 -4.85 -6.09 -2.62
C LEU A 109 -6.16 -5.31 -2.39
N GLY A 110 -7.31 -5.92 -2.73
CA GLY A 110 -8.62 -5.39 -2.37
C GLY A 110 -8.80 -5.28 -0.85
N LYS A 111 -8.50 -6.34 -0.09
CA LYS A 111 -8.56 -6.32 1.39
C LYS A 111 -7.62 -5.27 1.99
N VAL A 112 -6.41 -5.12 1.45
CA VAL A 112 -5.43 -4.12 1.90
C VAL A 112 -5.99 -2.70 1.72
N LYS A 113 -6.51 -2.37 0.53
CA LYS A 113 -7.09 -1.04 0.26
C LYS A 113 -8.27 -0.71 1.17
N GLU A 114 -9.15 -1.67 1.41
CA GLU A 114 -10.27 -1.46 2.34
C GLU A 114 -9.78 -1.27 3.78
N ALA A 115 -8.76 -2.01 4.21
CA ALA A 115 -8.15 -1.80 5.52
C ALA A 115 -7.44 -0.46 5.64
N GLU A 116 -6.75 0.02 4.59
CA GLU A 116 -6.12 1.34 4.57
C GLU A 116 -7.15 2.47 4.72
N LYS A 117 -8.31 2.38 4.06
CA LYS A 117 -9.42 3.34 4.20
C LYS A 117 -10.00 3.38 5.62
N LYS A 118 -10.07 2.23 6.29
CA LYS A 118 -10.55 2.10 7.67
C LYS A 118 -9.50 2.50 8.71
N SER A 119 -8.22 2.48 8.33
CA SER A 119 -7.11 2.81 9.23
C SER A 119 -7.11 4.30 9.57
N TYR A 120 -6.51 4.66 10.71
CA TYR A 120 -6.34 6.05 11.10
C TYR A 120 -5.44 6.82 10.10
N GLY A 121 -4.50 6.11 9.48
CA GLY A 121 -3.63 6.60 8.43
C GLY A 121 -2.53 5.59 8.08
N MET A 122 -1.57 6.04 7.27
CA MET A 122 -0.42 5.25 6.84
C MET A 122 0.91 5.93 7.21
N VAL A 123 1.87 5.12 7.63
CA VAL A 123 3.28 5.48 7.79
C VAL A 123 4.04 4.88 6.62
N VAL A 124 4.79 5.72 5.92
CA VAL A 124 5.52 5.37 4.69
C VAL A 124 7.01 5.46 4.94
N ASN A 125 7.75 4.39 4.68
CA ASN A 125 9.19 4.34 4.91
C ASN A 125 9.98 5.12 3.85
N SER A 126 10.01 6.44 4.03
CA SER A 126 10.69 7.39 3.16
C SER A 126 10.82 8.73 3.88
N PHE A 127 11.32 9.76 3.21
CA PHE A 127 11.51 11.08 3.78
C PHE A 127 11.14 12.21 2.81
N HIS A 128 10.80 13.36 3.38
CA HIS A 128 10.25 14.50 2.64
C HIS A 128 11.15 15.00 1.51
N ALA A 129 12.46 15.14 1.76
CA ALA A 129 13.39 15.65 0.75
C ALA A 129 13.55 14.72 -0.47
N LEU A 130 13.16 13.44 -0.37
CA LEU A 130 13.24 12.49 -1.47
C LEU A 130 12.06 12.61 -2.44
N GLU A 131 10.84 12.75 -1.90
CA GLU A 131 9.63 12.52 -2.70
C GLU A 131 8.41 13.33 -2.24
N SER A 132 8.62 14.57 -1.77
CA SER A 132 7.53 15.46 -1.33
C SER A 132 6.40 15.62 -2.36
N ALA A 133 6.74 15.83 -3.63
CA ALA A 133 5.74 15.99 -4.69
C ALA A 133 4.87 14.74 -4.88
N TYR A 134 5.45 13.55 -4.74
CA TYR A 134 4.71 12.28 -4.79
C TYR A 134 3.88 12.06 -3.52
N ALA A 135 4.38 12.48 -2.36
CA ALA A 135 3.60 12.43 -1.12
C ALA A 135 2.36 13.33 -1.19
N ASP A 136 2.48 14.51 -1.78
CA ASP A 136 1.35 15.42 -1.98
C ASP A 136 0.37 14.90 -3.03
N TYR A 137 0.87 14.34 -4.13
CA TYR A 137 0.04 13.64 -5.11
C TYR A 137 -0.74 12.50 -4.45
N TYR A 138 -0.06 11.60 -3.73
CA TYR A 138 -0.68 10.45 -3.05
C TYR A 138 -1.81 10.90 -2.12
N ARG A 139 -1.54 11.88 -1.24
CA ARG A 139 -2.53 12.38 -0.28
C ARG A 139 -3.74 12.99 -0.98
N LYS A 140 -3.53 13.75 -2.06
CA LYS A 140 -4.60 14.40 -2.82
C LYS A 140 -5.43 13.40 -3.64
N ALA A 141 -4.77 12.43 -4.28
CA ALA A 141 -5.42 11.50 -5.19
C ALA A 141 -6.18 10.38 -4.44
N ILE A 142 -5.62 9.91 -3.31
CA ILE A 142 -6.15 8.74 -2.60
C ILE A 142 -6.95 9.14 -1.35
N GLY A 143 -6.72 10.35 -0.81
CA GLY A 143 -7.48 10.87 0.34
C GLY A 143 -7.13 10.23 1.68
N ILE A 144 -6.07 9.41 1.74
CA ILE A 144 -5.61 8.76 2.97
C ILE A 144 -4.60 9.66 3.69
N LYS A 145 -4.77 9.81 5.01
CA LYS A 145 -3.78 10.48 5.86
C LYS A 145 -2.49 9.66 5.86
N ALA A 146 -1.43 10.17 5.22
CA ALA A 146 -0.15 9.48 5.16
C ALA A 146 1.02 10.37 5.60
N ARG A 147 1.92 9.82 6.41
CA ARG A 147 3.10 10.51 6.95
C ARG A 147 4.36 9.72 6.63
N PHE A 148 5.46 10.44 6.45
CA PHE A 148 6.79 9.85 6.36
C PHE A 148 7.16 9.19 7.69
N SER A 149 7.82 8.04 7.65
CA SER A 149 8.48 7.48 8.82
C SER A 149 9.61 8.43 9.22
N THR A 150 9.64 8.85 10.48
CA THR A 150 10.78 9.61 11.01
C THR A 150 11.70 8.64 11.74
N PHE A 151 12.18 7.61 11.04
CA PHE A 151 13.28 6.79 11.53
C PHE A 151 14.51 7.19 10.74
N VAL A 152 15.22 8.21 11.24
CA VAL A 152 16.63 8.35 10.89
C VAL A 152 17.29 7.10 11.46
N LEU A 153 17.72 6.17 10.61
CA LEU A 153 18.68 5.14 11.00
C LEU A 153 19.96 5.88 11.38
N VAL A 154 20.04 6.36 12.62
CA VAL A 154 21.30 6.66 13.27
C VAL A 154 21.83 5.30 13.74
N THR A 155 22.57 4.63 12.87
CA THR A 155 23.51 3.59 13.27
C THR A 155 24.79 4.25 13.76
#